data_AF-A0A1Y1KJ49-F1
#
_entry.id   AF-A0A1Y1KJ49-F1
#
_cell.length_a   1.000
_cell.length_b   1.000
_cell.length_c   1.000
_cell.angle_alpha   90.00
_cell.angle_beta   90.00
_cell.angle_gamma   90.00
#
_symmetry.space_group_name_H-M   'P 1'
#
loop_
_entity.id
_entity.type
_entity.pdbx_description
1 polymer ?
#
loop_
_entity_poly.entity_id
_entity_poly.type
_entity_poly.pdbx_seq_one_letter_code
_entity_poly.pdbx_strand_id
1 'polypeptide(L)'
;VSFMGFGASICSGALLNERYVLTSASCISHNATEYIFDILLGDINLKNNSCNETYGAPEECLQVKSLSIEEAIPHPLFNGTFNNVGLIRLNESVLYTEYI
;
A
#
# COMPACT_ATOMS: atom_id res chain seq x y z
N VAL A 1 -0.79 4.26 -3.75
CA VAL A 1 -0.78 3.14 -2.78
C VAL A 1 0.58 3.11 -2.10
N SER A 2 0.62 3.23 -0.78
CA SER A 2 1.85 3.36 0.01
C SER A 2 1.93 2.23 1.03
N PHE A 3 3.09 1.60 1.16
CA PHE A 3 3.29 0.47 2.07
C PHE A 3 4.08 0.98 3.26
N MET A 4 3.48 0.90 4.45
CA MET A 4 4.04 1.49 5.65
C MET A 4 4.75 0.42 6.49
N GLY A 5 5.97 0.75 6.90
CA GLY A 5 6.85 -0.06 7.73
C GLY A 5 7.57 0.82 8.75
N PHE A 6 7.51 0.47 10.04
CA PHE A 6 8.20 1.19 11.13
C PHE A 6 7.92 2.70 11.17
N GLY A 7 6.70 3.11 10.80
CA GLY A 7 6.30 4.52 10.77
C GLY A 7 6.76 5.30 9.52
N ALA A 8 7.28 4.64 8.49
CA ALA A 8 7.69 5.26 7.23
C ALA A 8 7.17 4.49 6.01
N SER A 9 7.02 5.18 4.87
CA SER A 9 6.73 4.54 3.59
C SER A 9 7.98 3.78 3.10
N ILE A 10 7.92 2.46 3.07
CA ILE A 10 9.04 1.60 2.66
C ILE A 10 8.94 1.16 1.20
N CYS A 11 7.72 1.07 0.67
CA CYS A 11 7.43 0.63 -0.68
C CYS A 11 6.18 1.34 -1.22
N SER A 12 5.94 1.17 -2.51
CA SER A 12 4.77 1.73 -3.19
C SER A 12 4.20 0.72 -4.19
N GLY A 13 2.98 1.00 -4.63
CA GLY A 13 2.30 0.20 -5.63
C GLY A 13 1.17 0.97 -6.31
N ALA A 14 0.46 0.25 -7.17
CA ALA A 14 -0.71 0.75 -7.89
C ALA A 14 -1.87 -0.23 -7.74
N LEU A 15 -3.06 0.28 -7.47
CA LEU A 15 -4.27 -0.54 -7.44
C LEU A 15 -4.60 -0.96 -8.88
N LEU A 16 -4.64 -2.27 -9.15
CA LEU A 16 -5.01 -2.83 -10.46
C LEU A 16 -6.51 -3.03 -10.59
N ASN A 17 -7.11 -3.49 -9.50
CA ASN A 17 -8.55 -3.67 -9.35
C ASN A 17 -8.91 -3.57 -7.86
N GLU A 18 -10.18 -3.77 -7.53
CA GLU A 18 -10.71 -3.67 -6.17
C GLU A 18 -10.01 -4.58 -5.15
N ARG A 19 -9.25 -5.59 -5.56
CA ARG A 19 -8.62 -6.56 -4.64
C ARG A 19 -7.12 -6.77 -4.87
N TYR A 20 -6.53 -6.21 -5.92
CA TYR A 20 -5.14 -6.47 -6.28
C TYR A 20 -4.34 -5.19 -6.44
N VAL A 21 -3.15 -5.18 -5.84
CA VAL A 21 -2.15 -4.12 -5.97
C VAL A 21 -0.95 -4.66 -6.73
N LEU A 22 -0.55 -3.97 -7.80
CA LEU A 22 0.72 -4.18 -8.49
C LEU A 22 1.86 -3.49 -7.74
N THR A 23 2.96 -4.19 -7.56
CA THR A 23 4.18 -3.65 -6.95
C THR A 23 5.41 -4.40 -7.47
N SER A 24 6.57 -4.10 -6.88
CA SER A 24 7.82 -4.80 -7.18
C SER A 24 7.93 -6.09 -6.35
N ALA A 25 8.49 -7.16 -6.92
CA ALA A 25 8.77 -8.39 -6.17
C ALA A 25 9.75 -8.14 -5.01
N SER A 26 10.69 -7.22 -5.16
CA SER A 26 11.61 -6.80 -4.09
C SER A 26 10.88 -6.26 -2.87
N CYS A 27 9.73 -5.62 -3.04
CA CYS A 27 8.91 -5.11 -1.94
C CYS A 27 8.15 -6.19 -1.18
N ILE A 28 7.88 -7.35 -1.80
CA ILE A 28 6.94 -8.36 -1.27
C ILE A 28 7.51 -9.78 -1.21
N SER A 29 8.82 -9.91 -1.42
CA SER A 29 9.55 -11.15 -1.20
C SER A 29 9.65 -11.45 0.30
N HIS A 30 9.86 -12.72 0.67
CA HIS A 30 9.70 -13.23 2.04
C HIS A 30 10.26 -12.35 3.18
N ASN A 31 11.40 -11.70 2.99
CA ASN A 31 11.99 -10.84 4.03
C ASN A 31 11.36 -9.44 4.07
N ALA A 32 10.86 -8.93 2.94
CA ALA A 32 10.32 -7.58 2.83
C ALA A 32 8.89 -7.47 3.37
N THR A 33 8.09 -8.54 3.22
CA THR A 33 6.69 -8.56 3.67
C THR A 33 6.55 -8.50 5.19
N GLU A 34 7.52 -9.03 5.95
CA GLU A 34 7.55 -8.94 7.42
C GLU A 34 7.60 -7.49 7.95
N TYR A 35 8.03 -6.55 7.10
CA TYR A 35 8.16 -5.14 7.46
C TYR A 35 6.98 -4.28 6.97
N ILE A 36 6.02 -4.87 6.25
CA ILE A 36 4.83 -4.16 5.79
C ILE A 36 3.73 -4.37 6.83
N PHE A 37 3.35 -3.30 7.53
CA PHE A 37 2.27 -3.32 8.51
C PHE A 37 0.92 -2.94 7.90
N ASP A 38 0.93 -1.91 7.04
CA ASP A 38 -0.28 -1.31 6.48
C ASP A 38 -0.10 -0.95 5.01
N ILE A 39 -1.16 -1.14 4.22
CA ILE A 39 -1.28 -0.61 2.86
C ILE A 39 -2.25 0.56 2.87
N LEU A 40 -1.76 1.75 2.53
CA LEU A 40 -2.55 2.97 2.45
C LEU A 40 -2.97 3.26 1.01
N LEU A 41 -4.27 3.50 0.82
CA LEU A 41 -4.90 3.93 -0.42
C LEU A 41 -5.40 5.37 -0.29
N GLY A 42 -5.50 6.12 -1.40
CA GLY A 42 -6.05 7.48 -1.41
C GLY A 42 -5.18 8.56 -0.75
N ASP A 43 -3.91 8.26 -0.47
CA ASP A 43 -3.01 9.20 0.19
C ASP A 43 -2.48 10.27 -0.78
N ILE A 44 -2.80 11.53 -0.50
CA ILE A 44 -2.43 12.71 -1.30
C ILE A 44 -1.16 13.38 -0.73
N ASN A 45 -0.82 13.19 0.55
CA ASN A 45 0.28 13.89 1.21
C ASN A 45 0.87 13.14 2.43
N LEU A 46 1.88 12.31 2.19
CA LEU A 46 2.63 11.55 3.22
C LEU A 46 3.46 12.40 4.21
N LYS A 47 3.74 13.68 3.89
CA LYS A 47 4.65 14.55 4.68
C LYS A 47 3.92 15.53 5.59
N ASN A 48 2.74 15.96 5.17
CA ASN A 48 1.92 16.86 5.97
C ASN A 48 0.90 15.97 6.65
N ASN A 49 1.18 15.63 7.90
CA ASN A 49 0.21 15.04 8.80
C ASN A 49 -0.84 16.11 9.20
N SER A 50 -1.45 16.77 8.20
CA SER A 50 -2.49 17.80 8.36
C SER A 50 -3.74 17.24 9.03
N CYS A 51 -3.77 15.93 9.28
CA CYS A 51 -4.83 15.22 9.97
C CYS A 51 -4.59 15.12 11.49
N ASN A 52 -3.45 15.62 11.99
CA ASN A 52 -3.04 15.50 13.39
C ASN A 52 -3.09 16.83 14.17
N GLU A 53 -4.02 17.73 13.85
CA GLU A 53 -4.31 18.88 14.71
C GLU A 53 -5.79 18.95 15.09
N THR A 54 -5.99 18.73 16.40
CA THR A 54 -7.07 19.23 17.25
C THR A 54 -8.00 20.26 16.59
N TYR A 55 -9.28 19.94 16.52
CA TYR A 55 -10.40 20.79 16.07
C TYR A 55 -10.38 21.16 14.57
N GLY A 56 -10.98 20.29 13.75
CA GLY A 56 -11.41 20.64 12.39
C GLY A 56 -10.49 20.17 11.27
N ALA A 57 -10.09 18.89 11.29
CA ALA A 57 -9.47 18.30 10.12
C ALA A 57 -10.46 18.38 8.92
N PRO A 58 -10.05 18.90 7.75
CA PRO A 58 -10.89 18.89 6.56
C PRO A 58 -11.22 17.45 6.16
N GLU A 59 -12.44 17.22 5.64
CA GLU A 59 -12.96 15.90 5.21
C GLU A 59 -12.01 15.14 4.26
N GLU A 60 -11.11 15.86 3.58
CA GLU A 60 -10.07 15.35 2.68
C GLU A 60 -9.09 14.38 3.36
N CYS A 61 -8.92 14.44 4.69
CA CYS A 61 -8.06 13.52 5.45
C CYS A 61 -8.64 12.11 5.65
N LEU A 62 -9.96 11.93 5.47
CA LEU A 62 -10.67 10.69 5.84
C LEU A 62 -10.58 9.56 4.81
N GLN A 63 -9.92 9.79 3.68
CA GLN A 63 -9.99 8.85 2.56
C GLN A 63 -8.85 7.83 2.54
N VAL A 64 -7.95 7.91 3.54
CA VAL A 64 -6.91 6.91 3.70
C VAL A 64 -7.51 5.62 4.22
N LYS A 65 -7.62 4.61 3.35
CA LYS A 65 -8.01 3.26 3.75
C LYS A 65 -6.75 2.44 4.04
N SER A 66 -6.60 1.98 5.29
CA SER A 66 -5.59 0.98 5.64
C SER A 66 -6.13 -0.43 5.42
N LEU A 67 -5.35 -1.26 4.74
CA LEU A 67 -5.69 -2.65 4.41
C LEU A 67 -4.56 -3.61 4.76
N SER A 68 -4.95 -4.82 5.15
CA SER A 68 -4.02 -5.92 5.39
C SER A 68 -3.84 -6.78 4.14
N ILE A 69 -2.69 -7.45 4.08
CA ILE A 69 -2.33 -8.36 2.99
C ILE A 69 -2.97 -9.74 3.24
N GLU A 70 -3.71 -10.26 2.26
CA GLU A 70 -4.13 -11.67 2.23
C GLU A 70 -2.98 -12.55 1.72
N GLU A 71 -2.37 -12.15 0.62
CA GLU A 71 -1.34 -12.92 -0.06
C GLU A 71 -0.38 -12.00 -0.81
N ALA A 72 0.92 -12.27 -0.68
CA ALA A 72 1.99 -11.64 -1.46
C ALA A 72 2.49 -12.62 -2.53
N ILE A 73 2.38 -12.23 -3.79
CA ILE A 73 2.65 -13.07 -4.97
C ILE A 73 3.78 -12.42 -5.79
N PRO A 74 5.05 -12.62 -5.41
CA PRO A 74 6.17 -12.19 -6.24
C PRO A 74 6.21 -13.01 -7.54
N HIS A 75 6.71 -12.42 -8.62
CA HIS A 75 6.89 -13.17 -9.87
C HIS A 75 7.78 -14.41 -9.65
N PRO A 76 7.39 -15.60 -10.14
CA PRO A 76 8.09 -16.86 -9.82
C PRO A 76 9.54 -16.91 -10.33
N LEU A 77 9.87 -16.09 -11.33
CA LEU A 77 11.24 -15.95 -11.87
C LEU A 77 12.01 -14.76 -11.31
N PHE A 78 11.54 -14.11 -10.24
CA PHE A 78 12.27 -13.01 -9.59
C PHE A 78 13.60 -13.52 -9.01
N ASN A 79 14.70 -12.85 -9.35
CA ASN A 79 16.05 -13.25 -8.94
C ASN A 79 16.80 -12.17 -8.15
N GLY A 80 16.08 -11.20 -7.58
CA GLY A 80 16.67 -10.02 -6.91
C GLY A 80 16.82 -8.80 -7.82
N THR A 81 16.80 -8.96 -9.15
CA THR A 81 16.94 -7.84 -10.09
C THR A 81 15.96 -7.94 -11.26
N PHE A 82 15.93 -9.07 -11.95
CA PHE A 82 15.04 -9.32 -13.08
C PHE A 82 13.69 -9.86 -12.60
N ASN A 83 12.65 -9.63 -13.40
CA ASN A 83 11.28 -9.98 -13.07
C ASN A 83 10.83 -9.34 -11.75
N ASN A 84 11.25 -8.09 -11.51
CA ASN A 84 10.94 -7.35 -10.29
C ASN A 84 9.50 -6.80 -10.29
N VAL A 85 8.53 -7.71 -10.36
CA VAL A 85 7.11 -7.41 -10.39
C VAL A 85 6.36 -8.41 -9.53
N GLY A 86 5.31 -7.98 -8.87
CA GLY A 86 4.52 -8.84 -8.01
C GLY A 86 3.14 -8.27 -7.75
N LEU A 87 2.27 -9.13 -7.24
CA LEU A 87 0.91 -8.79 -6.89
C LEU A 87 0.71 -8.97 -5.39
N ILE A 88 -0.02 -8.05 -4.78
CA ILE A 88 -0.61 -8.25 -3.47
C ILE A 88 -2.10 -8.47 -3.67
N ARG A 89 -2.63 -9.50 -3.02
CA ARG A 89 -4.06 -9.68 -2.82
C ARG A 89 -4.45 -9.07 -1.48
N LEU A 90 -5.42 -8.16 -1.50
CA LEU A 90 -5.94 -7.50 -0.32
C LEU A 90 -6.93 -8.42 0.42
N ASN A 91 -6.94 -8.35 1.76
CA ASN A 91 -7.85 -9.14 2.59
C ASN A 91 -9.33 -8.87 2.31
N GLU A 92 -9.66 -7.66 1.89
CA GLU A 92 -11.00 -7.24 1.47
C GLU A 92 -10.96 -6.39 0.21
N SER A 93 -12.10 -6.31 -0.47
CA SER A 93 -12.25 -5.44 -1.64
C SER A 93 -12.30 -3.97 -1.23
N VAL A 94 -11.65 -3.15 -2.03
CA VAL A 94 -11.64 -1.69 -1.97
C VAL A 94 -12.92 -1.16 -2.60
N LEU A 95 -13.52 -0.15 -1.98
CA LEU A 95 -14.57 0.64 -2.61
C LEU A 95 -13.91 1.83 -3.31
N TYR A 96 -14.11 1.93 -4.62
CA TYR A 96 -13.61 3.06 -5.40
C TYR A 96 -14.29 4.36 -4.97
N THR A 97 -13.47 5.40 -4.86
CA THR A 97 -13.93 6.76 -4.55
C THR A 97 -13.31 7.71 -5.56
N GLU A 98 -13.55 9.01 -5.44
CA GLU A 98 -12.89 10.01 -6.30
C GLU A 98 -11.35 9.97 -6.16
N TYR A 99 -10.82 9.36 -5.10
CA TYR A 99 -9.40 9.42 -4.73
C TYR A 99 -8.76 8.02 -4.64
N ILE A 100 -9.52 6.96 -4.92
CA ILE A 100 -9.05 5.56 -4.93
C ILE A 100 -9.43 4.88 -6.22
#